data_AF-A0A956DIR9-F1
#
_entry.id   AF-A0A956DIR9-F1
#
_cell.length_a   1.000
_cell.length_b   1.000
_cell.length_c   1.000
_cell.angle_alpha   90.00
_cell.angle_beta   90.00
_cell.angle_gamma   90.00
#
_symmetry.space_group_name_H-M   'P 1'
#
loop_
_entity.id
_entity.type
_entity.pdbx_description
1 polymer ?
#
loop_
_entity_poly.entity_id
_entity_poly.type
_entity_poly.pdbx_seq_one_letter_code
_entity_poly.pdbx_strand_id
1 'polypeptide(L)'
;MLHGLGRRKKSLWSFHWHEHHRASRRNEFIDPDYQRSPLGWHAQGKEVYGLIGLCASVLPLAPLSPGYCAGVWASAAAYYHVHKKSHLDPEWARRWLPWHYDHHM
;
A
#
# COMPACT_ATOMS: atom_id res chain seq x y z
N MET A 1 -5.16 2.42 8.88
CA MET A 1 -6.49 1.78 9.01
C MET A 1 -6.47 0.24 9.09
N LEU A 2 -5.41 -0.48 8.68
CA LEU A 2 -5.41 -1.97 8.68
C LEU A 2 -4.69 -2.64 9.86
N HIS A 3 -4.04 -1.90 10.77
CA HIS A 3 -3.26 -2.48 11.89
C HIS A 3 -4.05 -3.42 12.80
N GLY A 4 -5.31 -3.10 13.11
CA GLY A 4 -6.15 -3.97 13.95
C GLY A 4 -6.44 -5.32 13.29
N LEU A 5 -6.78 -5.31 12.00
CA LEU A 5 -7.08 -6.52 11.23
C LEU A 5 -5.82 -7.30 10.87
N GLY A 6 -4.69 -6.62 10.66
CA GLY A 6 -3.41 -7.23 10.28
C GLY A 6 -2.69 -7.93 11.44
N ARG A 7 -2.98 -7.58 12.70
CA ARG A 7 -2.41 -8.27 13.86
C ARG A 7 -2.81 -9.75 13.95
N ARG A 8 -4.00 -10.10 13.44
CA ARG A 8 -4.46 -11.49 13.38
C ARG A 8 -3.77 -12.22 12.22
N LYS A 9 -2.88 -13.17 12.53
CA LYS A 9 -2.07 -13.90 11.53
C LYS A 9 -2.87 -14.57 10.41
N LYS A 10 -4.11 -14.99 10.68
CA LYS A 10 -5.01 -15.64 9.70
C LYS A 10 -5.83 -14.66 8.83
N SER A 11 -5.71 -13.35 9.06
CA SER A 11 -6.43 -12.34 8.30
C SER A 11 -5.83 -12.17 6.90
N LEU A 12 -6.67 -11.88 5.91
CA LEU A 12 -6.21 -11.48 4.56
C LEU A 12 -5.35 -10.20 4.60
N TRP A 13 -5.48 -9.39 5.66
CA TRP A 13 -4.73 -8.15 5.87
C TRP A 13 -3.47 -8.35 6.71
N SER A 14 -3.13 -9.58 7.09
CA SER A 14 -2.01 -9.87 7.98
C SER A 14 -0.65 -9.48 7.40
N PHE A 15 -0.52 -9.53 6.06
CA PHE A 15 0.69 -9.14 5.34
C PHE A 15 1.09 -7.69 5.65
N HIS A 16 0.11 -6.80 5.81
CA HIS A 16 0.40 -5.39 6.07
C HIS A 16 1.18 -5.23 7.39
N TRP A 17 0.86 -5.99 8.43
CA TRP A 17 1.60 -5.91 9.69
C TRP A 17 2.81 -6.86 9.73
N HIS A 18 2.59 -8.14 9.44
CA HIS A 18 3.58 -9.19 9.67
C HIS A 18 4.64 -9.31 8.57
N GLU A 19 4.39 -8.78 7.37
CA GLU A 19 5.37 -8.74 6.28
C GLU A 19 5.90 -7.31 6.13
N HIS A 20 5.05 -6.37 5.76
CA HIS A 20 5.43 -5.01 5.36
C HIS A 20 5.98 -4.15 6.50
N HIS A 21 5.21 -3.96 7.59
CA HIS A 21 5.67 -3.22 8.77
C HIS A 21 6.87 -3.89 9.43
N ARG A 22 6.86 -5.22 9.54
CA ARG A 22 7.99 -5.99 10.07
C ARG A 22 9.25 -5.80 9.25
N ALA A 23 9.17 -5.80 7.92
CA ALA A 23 10.31 -5.55 7.04
C ALA A 23 10.83 -4.12 7.20
N SER A 24 9.93 -3.14 7.18
CA SER A 24 10.26 -1.72 7.38
C SER A 24 11.03 -1.50 8.69
N ARG A 25 10.52 -2.02 9.82
CA ARG A 25 11.20 -1.88 11.14
C ARG A 25 12.58 -2.52 11.19
N ARG A 26 12.79 -3.60 10.45
CA ARG A 26 14.05 -4.36 10.44
C ARG A 26 15.11 -3.73 9.55
N ASN A 27 14.70 -3.00 8.52
CA ASN A 27 15.58 -2.45 7.49
C ASN A 27 15.49 -0.92 7.45
N GLU A 28 15.38 -0.27 8.62
CA GLU A 28 15.43 1.19 8.75
C GLU A 28 14.43 1.93 7.83
N PHE A 29 13.20 1.41 7.79
CA PHE A 29 12.06 1.86 6.99
C PHE A 29 12.05 1.41 5.51
N ILE A 30 13.14 0.82 5.03
CA ILE A 30 13.17 0.21 3.70
C ILE A 30 12.33 -1.08 3.71
N ASP A 31 11.51 -1.27 2.69
CA ASP A 31 10.88 -2.56 2.44
C ASP A 31 11.40 -3.16 1.12
N PRO A 32 12.22 -4.24 1.19
CA PRO A 32 12.77 -4.94 0.03
C PRO A 32 11.71 -5.45 -0.93
N ASP A 33 10.48 -5.69 -0.46
CA ASP A 33 9.43 -6.15 -1.34
C ASP A 33 9.16 -5.15 -2.47
N TYR A 34 9.32 -3.84 -2.26
CA TYR A 34 9.14 -2.82 -3.31
C TYR A 34 10.18 -2.84 -4.44
N GLN A 35 11.29 -3.54 -4.26
CA GLN A 35 12.30 -3.75 -5.30
C GLN A 35 11.94 -4.93 -6.21
N ARG A 36 10.92 -5.71 -5.84
CA ARG A 36 10.48 -6.89 -6.56
C ARG A 36 9.35 -6.55 -7.54
N SER A 37 8.94 -7.56 -8.31
CA SER A 37 7.81 -7.43 -9.23
C SER A 37 6.51 -7.15 -8.47
N PRO A 38 5.67 -6.19 -8.92
CA PRO A 38 4.34 -5.95 -8.33
C PRO A 38 3.37 -7.12 -8.53
N LEU A 39 3.72 -8.12 -9.35
CA LEU A 39 2.89 -9.31 -9.59
C LEU A 39 3.26 -10.49 -8.67
N GLY A 40 4.21 -10.31 -7.75
CA GLY A 40 4.62 -11.36 -6.82
C GLY A 40 3.65 -11.52 -5.64
N TRP A 41 3.59 -12.73 -5.07
CA TRP A 41 2.75 -13.01 -3.89
C TRP A 41 3.46 -12.64 -2.57
N HIS A 42 3.73 -11.36 -2.40
CA HIS A 42 4.37 -10.75 -1.23
C HIS A 42 3.69 -9.41 -0.90
N ALA A 43 4.21 -8.62 0.05
CA ALA A 43 3.47 -7.47 0.57
C ALA A 43 3.10 -6.44 -0.52
N GLN A 44 4.08 -6.02 -1.34
CA GLN A 44 3.84 -5.11 -2.47
C GLN A 44 2.77 -5.65 -3.44
N GLY A 45 2.86 -6.92 -3.85
CA GLY A 45 1.90 -7.46 -4.82
C GLY A 45 0.50 -7.61 -4.24
N LYS A 46 0.37 -8.03 -2.98
CA LYS A 46 -0.93 -8.07 -2.26
C LYS A 46 -1.55 -6.68 -2.16
N GLU A 47 -0.76 -5.63 -1.96
CA GLU A 47 -1.23 -4.24 -2.03
C GLU A 47 -1.75 -3.89 -3.43
N VAL A 48 -1.00 -4.21 -4.49
CA VAL A 48 -1.42 -3.95 -5.88
C VAL A 48 -2.73 -4.69 -6.20
N TYR A 49 -2.84 -5.97 -5.84
CA TYR A 49 -4.09 -6.73 -6.04
C TYR A 49 -5.26 -6.13 -5.25
N GLY A 50 -5.01 -5.68 -4.01
CA GLY A 50 -6.01 -4.99 -3.19
C GLY A 50 -6.50 -3.68 -3.82
N LEU A 51 -5.57 -2.86 -4.32
CA LEU A 51 -5.90 -1.60 -5.01
C LEU A 51 -6.68 -1.84 -6.30
N ILE A 52 -6.27 -2.82 -7.12
CA ILE A 52 -7.01 -3.20 -8.34
C ILE A 52 -8.41 -3.70 -7.97
N GLY A 53 -8.55 -4.53 -6.94
CA GLY A 53 -9.84 -5.01 -6.45
C GLY A 53 -10.77 -3.88 -6.00
N LEU A 54 -10.23 -2.87 -5.28
CA LEU A 54 -10.98 -1.67 -4.89
C LEU A 54 -11.40 -0.84 -6.10
N CYS A 55 -10.49 -0.63 -7.05
CA CYS A 55 -10.77 0.09 -8.29
C CYS A 55 -11.82 -0.63 -9.16
N ALA A 56 -11.79 -1.96 -9.20
CA ALA A 56 -12.77 -2.77 -9.92
C ALA A 56 -14.15 -2.73 -9.25
N SER A 57 -14.22 -2.69 -7.92
CA SER A 57 -15.49 -2.69 -7.19
C SER A 57 -16.35 -1.45 -7.44
N VAL A 58 -15.74 -0.33 -7.85
CA VAL A 58 -16.46 0.91 -8.20
C VAL A 58 -16.86 1.00 -9.67
N LEU A 59 -16.34 0.13 -10.56
CA LEU A 59 -16.63 0.18 -12.00
C LEU A 59 -18.13 0.12 -12.36
N PRO A 60 -19.01 -0.61 -11.64
CA PRO A 60 -20.45 -0.57 -11.92
C PRO A 60 -21.07 0.83 -11.86
N LEU A 61 -20.43 1.79 -11.17
CA LEU A 61 -20.86 3.18 -11.11
C LEU A 61 -20.42 4.02 -12.32
N ALA A 62 -19.55 3.51 -13.19
CA ALA A 62 -18.99 4.27 -14.31
C ALA A 62 -20.04 4.88 -15.26
N PRO A 63 -21.18 4.21 -15.57
CA PRO A 63 -22.23 4.83 -16.41
C PRO A 63 -22.91 6.03 -15.75
N LEU A 64 -22.93 6.10 -14.41
CA LEU A 64 -23.58 7.17 -13.64
C LEU A 64 -22.60 8.26 -13.24
N SER A 65 -21.37 7.88 -12.90
CA SER A 65 -20.34 8.80 -12.39
C SER A 65 -18.95 8.36 -12.87
N PRO A 66 -18.64 8.57 -14.16
CA PRO A 66 -17.33 8.21 -14.71
C PRO A 66 -16.19 9.01 -14.06
N GLY A 67 -16.45 10.25 -13.68
CA GLY A 67 -15.50 11.11 -12.97
C GLY A 67 -15.12 10.56 -11.59
N TYR A 68 -16.08 10.01 -10.84
CA TYR A 68 -15.80 9.35 -9.56
C TYR A 68 -14.90 8.13 -9.76
N CYS A 69 -15.23 7.25 -10.71
CA CYS A 69 -14.41 6.07 -11.01
C CYS A 69 -12.98 6.49 -11.41
N ALA A 70 -12.83 7.47 -12.31
CA ALA A 70 -11.53 7.99 -12.71
C ALA A 70 -10.75 8.57 -11.52
N GLY A 71 -11.41 9.32 -10.64
CA GLY A 71 -10.82 9.88 -9.42
C GLY A 71 -10.30 8.80 -8.46
N VAL A 72 -11.08 7.72 -8.26
CA VAL A 72 -10.64 6.57 -7.44
C VAL A 72 -9.40 5.91 -8.02
N TRP A 73 -9.40 5.66 -9.34
CA TRP A 73 -8.26 5.03 -10.01
C TRP A 73 -7.01 5.92 -9.98
N ALA A 74 -7.16 7.22 -10.23
CA ALA A 74 -6.07 8.19 -10.14
C ALA A 74 -5.51 8.27 -8.71
N SER A 75 -6.39 8.30 -7.70
CA SER A 75 -5.98 8.31 -6.30
C SER A 75 -5.25 7.02 -5.90
N ALA A 76 -5.69 5.86 -6.38
CA ALA A 76 -5.02 4.58 -6.12
C ALA A 76 -3.62 4.53 -6.74
N ALA A 77 -3.47 5.03 -7.98
CA ALA A 77 -2.18 5.12 -8.65
C ALA A 77 -1.23 6.09 -7.93
N ALA A 78 -1.72 7.27 -7.55
CA ALA A 78 -0.95 8.25 -6.79
C ALA A 78 -0.52 7.71 -5.42
N TYR A 79 -1.45 7.08 -4.69
CA TYR A 79 -1.17 6.41 -3.43
C TYR A 79 -0.04 5.38 -3.59
N TYR A 80 -0.16 4.45 -4.53
CA TYR A 80 0.85 3.40 -4.73
C TYR A 80 2.21 3.98 -5.10
N HIS A 81 2.25 4.99 -5.97
CA HIS A 81 3.50 5.64 -6.36
C HIS A 81 4.21 6.28 -5.16
N VAL A 82 3.46 7.07 -4.38
CA VAL A 82 3.97 7.76 -3.19
C VAL A 82 4.39 6.76 -2.10
N HIS A 83 3.57 5.74 -1.88
CA HIS A 83 3.83 4.70 -0.89
C HIS A 83 5.09 3.91 -1.24
N LYS A 84 5.20 3.42 -2.48
CA LYS A 84 6.41 2.74 -2.98
C LYS A 84 7.65 3.63 -2.85
N LYS A 85 7.56 4.91 -3.25
CA LYS A 85 8.69 5.84 -3.13
C LYS A 85 9.15 5.98 -1.68
N SER A 86 8.22 6.11 -0.74
CA SER A 86 8.56 6.28 0.68
C SER A 86 9.39 5.12 1.23
N HIS A 87 9.10 3.89 0.82
CA HIS A 87 9.84 2.70 1.25
C HIS A 87 11.12 2.41 0.47
N LEU A 88 11.39 3.17 -0.60
CA LEU A 88 12.65 3.13 -1.32
C LEU A 88 13.58 4.29 -0.94
N ASP A 89 13.02 5.38 -0.40
CA ASP A 89 13.74 6.58 0.01
C ASP A 89 13.26 7.04 1.41
N PRO A 90 13.86 6.48 2.49
CA PRO A 90 13.50 6.82 3.86
C PRO A 90 13.72 8.29 4.22
N GLU A 91 14.73 8.94 3.64
CA GLU A 91 14.98 10.37 3.91
C GLU A 91 13.87 11.23 3.32
N TRP A 92 13.47 10.94 2.09
CA TRP A 92 12.31 11.58 1.47
C TRP A 92 11.04 11.32 2.29
N ALA A 93 10.84 10.08 2.76
CA ALA A 93 9.69 9.74 3.59
C ALA A 93 9.67 10.50 4.91
N ARG A 94 10.79 10.58 5.66
CA ARG A 94 10.87 11.36 6.90
C ARG A 94 10.57 12.84 6.66
N ARG A 95 11.05 13.40 5.53
CA ARG A 95 10.88 14.81 5.21
C ARG A 95 9.46 15.16 4.79
N TRP A 96 8.84 14.34 3.94
CA TRP A 96 7.58 14.68 3.27
C TRP A 96 6.37 13.91 3.79
N LEU A 97 6.58 12.76 4.42
CA LEU A 97 5.54 11.89 4.98
C LEU A 97 5.93 11.40 6.40
N PRO A 98 6.27 12.29 7.35
CA PRO A 98 6.74 11.89 8.67
C PRO A 98 5.72 10.98 9.40
N TRP A 99 4.42 11.23 9.24
CA TRP A 99 3.38 10.37 9.81
C TRP A 99 3.39 8.94 9.25
N HIS A 100 3.79 8.76 7.99
CA HIS A 100 3.93 7.45 7.37
C HIS A 100 5.20 6.77 7.87
N TYR A 101 6.28 7.54 8.03
CA TYR A 101 7.50 7.05 8.68
C TYR A 101 7.21 6.51 10.08
N ASP A 102 6.62 7.33 10.94
CA ASP A 102 6.29 7.00 12.32
C ASP A 102 5.27 5.87 12.42
N HIS A 103 4.36 5.75 11.45
CA HIS A 103 3.39 4.67 11.39
C HIS A 103 4.08 3.30 11.26
N HIS A 104 5.16 3.21 10.50
CA HIS A 104 5.89 1.96 10.28
C HIS A 104 6.82 1.60 11.43
N MET A 105 7.46 2.59 12.04
CA MET A 105 8.44 2.38 13.11
C MET A 105 7.76 1.96 14.43
#